data_AF-P58439-F1
#
_entry.id   AF-P58439-F1
#
_cell.length_a   1.000
_cell.length_b   1.000
_cell.length_c   1.000
_cell.angle_alpha   90.00
_cell.angle_beta   90.00
_cell.angle_gamma   90.00
#
_symmetry.space_group_name_H-M   'P 1'
#
loop_
_entity.id
_entity.type
_entity.pdbx_description
1 polymer ?
#
loop_
_entity_poly.entity_id
_entity_poly.type
_entity_poly.pdbx_seq_one_letter_code
_entity_poly.pdbx_strand_id
1 'polypeptide(L)' 'SIPCGESCVWIPCTITALAGCKCKSKVCYN' A
#
# COMPACT_ATOMS: atom_id res chain seq x y z
N SER A 1 10.89 -0.16 0.16
CA SER A 1 10.34 0.78 1.17
C SER A 1 9.86 2.11 0.59
N ILE A 2 9.37 2.15 -0.66
CA ILE A 2 8.90 3.39 -1.30
C ILE A 2 7.38 3.46 -1.16
N PRO A 3 6.79 4.58 -0.69
CA PRO A 3 5.34 4.68 -0.59
C PRO A 3 4.72 4.61 -1.98
N CYS A 4 3.71 3.74 -2.14
CA CYS A 4 2.99 3.56 -3.40
C CYS A 4 1.90 4.60 -3.63
N GLY A 5 1.76 5.57 -2.72
CA GLY A 5 0.70 6.58 -2.79
C GLY A 5 -0.69 6.09 -2.40
N GLU A 6 -0.80 4.88 -1.84
CA GLU A 6 -2.06 4.31 -1.34
C GLU A 6 -2.00 4.18 0.19
N SER A 7 -3.13 4.40 0.87
CA SER A 7 -3.24 4.17 2.31
C SER A 7 -3.97 2.86 2.56
N CYS A 8 -3.56 2.15 3.60
CA CYS A 8 -4.15 0.89 4.02
C CYS A 8 -4.90 0.97 5.36
N VAL A 9 -5.45 2.13 5.72
CA VAL A 9 -6.19 2.31 6.98
C VAL A 9 -7.60 1.75 6.92
N TRP A 10 -8.32 2.05 5.84
CA TRP A 10 -9.74 1.71 5.67
C TRP A 10 -9.99 0.69 4.58
N ILE A 11 -9.05 0.58 3.63
CA ILE A 11 -9.08 -0.34 2.50
C ILE A 11 -7.72 -1.04 2.41
N PRO A 12 -7.63 -2.28 1.93
CA PRO A 12 -6.34 -2.88 1.63
C PRO A 12 -5.67 -2.14 0.46
N CYS A 13 -4.39 -2.40 0.24
CA CYS A 13 -3.62 -1.86 -0.87
C CYS A 13 -4.11 -2.43 -2.22
N THR A 14 -5.35 -2.14 -2.63
CA THR A 14 -6.06 -2.88 -3.67
C THR A 14 -5.58 -2.49 -5.05
N ILE A 15 -5.34 -1.19 -5.25
CA ILE A 15 -4.86 -0.65 -6.53
C ILE A 15 -3.39 -1.00 -6.71
N THR A 16 -2.62 -0.91 -5.63
CA THR A 16 -1.16 -1.05 -5.69
C THR A 16 -0.65 -2.45 -5.36
N ALA A 17 -1.48 -3.38 -4.88
CA ALA A 17 -1.10 -4.77 -4.63
C ALA A 17 -0.59 -5.47 -5.91
N LEU A 18 -1.16 -5.15 -7.06
CA LEU A 18 -0.72 -5.66 -8.36
C LEU A 18 0.71 -5.22 -8.70
N ALA A 19 1.15 -4.08 -8.16
CA ALA A 19 2.50 -3.57 -8.33
C ALA A 19 3.50 -4.11 -7.30
N GLY A 20 3.08 -5.00 -6.40
CA GLY A 20 3.93 -5.57 -5.33
C GLY A 20 3.86 -4.83 -3.99
N CYS A 21 3.01 -3.79 -3.88
CA CYS A 21 2.92 -3.00 -2.67
C CYS A 21 2.27 -3.77 -1.51
N LYS A 22 2.76 -3.51 -0.30
CA LYS A 22 2.30 -4.10 0.96
C LYS A 22 1.97 -3.02 1.98
N CYS A 23 0.95 -3.27 2.79
CA CYS A 23 0.59 -2.38 3.88
C CYS A 23 1.65 -2.42 4.99
N LYS A 24 2.23 -1.26 5.31
CA LYS A 24 3.12 -1.08 6.46
C LYS A 24 2.85 0.27 7.10
N SER A 25 2.64 0.32 8.41
CA SER A 25 2.39 1.58 9.12
C SER A 25 1.27 2.42 8.47
N LYS A 26 0.14 1.80 8.11
CA LYS A 26 -1.05 2.45 7.52
C LYS A 26 -0.87 3.04 6.11
N VAL A 27 0.28 2.86 5.50
CA VAL A 27 0.58 3.28 4.13
C VAL A 27 1.04 2.05 3.32
N CYS A 28 0.71 2.00 2.05
CA CYS A 28 1.15 0.96 1.14
C CYS A 28 2.55 1.29 0.63
N TYR A 29 3.49 0.36 0.80
CA TYR A 29 4.87 0.49 0.38
C TYR A 29 5.27 -0.66 -0.55
N ASN A 30 6.04 -0.36 -1.59
CA ASN A 30 6.77 -1.36 -2.37
C ASN A 30 8.10 -1.67 -1.70
#